data_AF-A0A7J4IVK1-F1
#
_entry.id   AF-A0A7J4IVK1-F1
#
_cell.length_a   1.000
_cell.length_b   1.000
_cell.length_c   1.000
_cell.angle_alpha   90.00
_cell.angle_beta   90.00
_cell.angle_gamma   90.00
#
_symmetry.space_group_name_H-M   'P 1'
#
loop_
_entity.id
_entity.type
_entity.pdbx_description
1 polymer ?
#
loop_
_entity_poly.entity_id
_entity_poly.type
_entity_poly.pdbx_seq_one_letter_code
_entity_poly.pdbx_strand_id
1 'polypeptide(L)'
;MQWFRGRKTKRHTTARRTIPLLGAFQRREKLERKRVLEAFSAYKVAHPSTRIKLPVFARVYKLLKNSKQGVTAIKRQSNVAGHTVYRIDKVSGLRTKEQWEEIKALEKGKGRRIEDLFDGAIFEEIKNLLKNTRLSYSEIADKAGTHRPVVAKVANRYNLRSEKERKKIQYESTAKKLRNAPQEKIEELLLKKERFNGRTDFSHSLSDVARMLGFSKSSVSNVVSRLQDKRTEADNYRVGNRNKAARISEAKSSPTQKKARELMSTTLMGSNEIVTQLREFDLKTIGRVKGNDIYAKYIYGARHSLGLSRLARTTTRREVAARGEFNSIISKLTDEMRPVNLQNILENRNGQLTPQIAKDFFVEFLLRKRNLDPFQISAQIGLEQDYIIGIKRKLAKK
;
A
#
# COMPACT_ATOMS: atom_id res chain seq x y z
N MET A 1 60.81 87.92 -16.77
CA MET A 1 59.38 87.59 -16.95
C MET A 1 59.26 86.33 -17.81
N GLN A 2 58.89 85.20 -17.22
CA GLN A 2 58.62 83.94 -17.95
C GLN A 2 57.10 83.75 -18.06
N TRP A 3 56.61 83.54 -19.28
CA TRP A 3 55.20 83.30 -19.58
C TRP A 3 54.88 81.80 -19.53
N PHE A 4 53.97 81.40 -18.64
CA PHE A 4 53.38 80.07 -18.61
C PHE A 4 52.34 79.92 -19.74
N ARG A 5 52.58 79.05 -20.72
CA ARG A 5 51.56 78.58 -21.67
C ARG A 5 51.01 77.23 -21.24
N GLY A 6 49.72 77.20 -20.90
CA GLY A 6 49.00 76.01 -20.45
C GLY A 6 48.89 74.91 -21.51
N ARG A 7 49.21 73.68 -21.10
CA ARG A 7 48.95 72.45 -21.87
C ARG A 7 47.46 72.11 -21.83
N LYS A 8 46.77 72.19 -22.98
CA LYS A 8 45.48 71.54 -23.19
C LYS A 8 45.69 70.04 -23.44
N THR A 9 45.33 69.19 -22.49
CA THR A 9 45.26 67.74 -22.70
C THR A 9 44.06 67.40 -23.57
N LYS A 10 44.30 66.91 -24.80
CA LYS A 10 43.27 66.26 -25.62
C LYS A 10 42.90 64.93 -24.94
N ARG A 11 41.68 64.82 -24.40
CA ARG A 11 41.10 63.53 -24.00
C ARG A 11 40.83 62.72 -25.27
N HIS A 12 41.69 61.75 -25.57
CA HIS A 12 41.34 60.70 -26.54
C HIS A 12 40.36 59.74 -25.86
N THR A 13 39.09 59.82 -26.24
CA THR A 13 38.08 58.80 -25.93
C THR A 13 38.43 57.50 -26.64
N THR A 14 39.13 56.59 -25.95
CA THR A 14 39.27 55.18 -26.33
C THR A 14 37.95 54.44 -26.09
N ALA A 15 36.93 54.76 -26.88
CA ALA A 15 35.65 54.08 -26.88
C ALA A 15 35.37 53.44 -28.25
N ARG A 16 36.34 52.76 -28.86
CA ARG A 16 36.15 52.07 -30.16
C ARG A 16 37.04 50.83 -30.36
N ARG A 17 37.03 49.86 -29.43
CA ARG A 17 37.61 48.52 -29.69
C ARG A 17 36.90 47.31 -29.02
N THR A 18 35.66 47.44 -28.52
CA THR A 18 34.92 46.33 -27.87
C THR A 18 33.70 45.81 -28.65
N ILE A 19 33.34 46.40 -29.80
CA ILE A 19 32.13 46.07 -30.56
C ILE A 19 32.22 44.79 -31.45
N PRO A 20 33.38 44.19 -31.83
CA PRO A 20 33.39 42.99 -32.68
C PRO A 20 32.85 41.71 -32.00
N LEU A 21 33.02 41.60 -30.67
CA LEU A 21 32.67 40.38 -29.93
C LEU A 21 31.15 40.26 -29.74
N LEU A 22 30.46 41.36 -29.43
CA LEU A 22 29.01 41.36 -29.18
C LEU A 22 28.21 40.87 -30.41
N GLY A 23 28.64 41.28 -31.62
CA GLY A 23 28.01 40.87 -32.87
C GLY A 23 28.18 39.38 -33.19
N ALA A 24 29.34 38.79 -32.85
CA ALA A 24 29.60 37.36 -33.01
C ALA A 24 28.79 36.50 -32.04
N PHE A 25 28.62 36.96 -30.78
CA PHE A 25 27.77 36.29 -29.79
C PHE A 25 26.29 36.31 -30.20
N GLN A 26 25.78 37.46 -30.66
CA GLN A 26 24.38 37.57 -31.11
C GLN A 26 24.08 36.69 -32.33
N ARG A 27 25.01 36.56 -33.27
CA ARG A 27 24.86 35.66 -34.43
C ARG A 27 24.82 34.19 -34.02
N ARG A 28 25.68 33.78 -33.08
CA ARG A 28 25.68 32.40 -32.53
C ARG A 28 24.39 32.10 -31.77
N GLU A 29 23.89 33.05 -30.99
CA GLU A 29 22.64 32.90 -30.25
C GLU A 29 21.43 32.78 -31.17
N LYS A 30 21.36 33.59 -32.24
CA LYS A 30 20.31 33.48 -33.27
C LYS A 30 20.35 32.12 -33.97
N LEU A 31 21.54 31.63 -34.33
CA LEU A 31 21.72 30.32 -34.95
C LEU A 31 21.29 29.18 -34.02
N GLU A 32 21.65 29.27 -32.74
CA GLU A 32 21.26 28.27 -31.74
C GLU A 32 19.75 28.24 -31.52
N ARG A 33 19.09 29.40 -31.43
CA ARG A 33 17.62 29.50 -31.35
C ARG A 33 16.95 28.85 -32.57
N LYS A 34 17.47 29.08 -33.77
CA LYS A 34 16.96 28.47 -35.01
C LYS A 34 17.04 26.93 -34.96
N ARG A 35 18.20 26.37 -34.56
CA ARG A 35 18.38 24.92 -34.43
C ARG A 35 17.47 24.29 -33.38
N VAL A 36 17.24 24.97 -32.25
CA VAL A 36 16.32 24.50 -31.21
C VAL A 36 14.87 24.49 -31.71
N LEU A 37 14.45 25.49 -32.48
CA LEU A 37 13.12 25.56 -33.08
C LEU A 37 12.91 24.45 -34.10
N GLU A 38 13.88 24.22 -34.98
CA GLU A 38 13.85 23.13 -35.97
C GLU A 38 13.71 21.77 -35.28
N ALA A 39 14.52 21.51 -34.25
CA ALA A 39 14.42 20.28 -33.47
C ALA A 39 13.10 20.14 -32.71
N PHE A 40 12.53 21.25 -32.21
CA PHE A 40 11.23 21.24 -31.55
C PHE A 40 10.08 20.94 -32.52
N SER A 41 10.12 21.50 -33.72
CA SER A 41 9.17 21.21 -34.79
C SER A 41 9.24 19.74 -35.20
N ALA A 42 10.44 19.21 -35.44
CA ALA A 42 10.65 17.79 -35.73
C ALA A 42 10.12 16.89 -34.59
N TYR A 43 10.34 17.26 -33.33
CA TYR A 43 9.81 16.56 -32.17
C TYR A 43 8.27 16.58 -32.10
N LYS A 44 7.63 17.70 -32.44
CA LYS A 44 6.17 17.80 -32.49
C LYS A 44 5.57 16.97 -33.62
N VAL A 45 6.25 16.89 -34.76
CA VAL A 45 5.84 16.01 -35.87
C VAL A 45 5.96 14.54 -35.47
N ALA A 46 7.08 14.13 -34.85
CA ALA A 46 7.26 12.75 -34.39
C ALA A 46 6.35 12.35 -33.21
N HIS A 47 5.91 13.32 -32.40
CA HIS A 47 5.12 13.11 -31.19
C HIS A 47 3.97 14.12 -31.06
N PRO A 48 2.92 14.04 -31.92
CA PRO A 48 1.88 15.06 -31.99
C PRO A 48 1.07 15.21 -30.70
N SER A 49 0.91 14.15 -29.91
CA SER A 49 0.17 14.15 -28.64
C SER A 49 0.94 14.75 -27.45
N THR A 50 2.20 15.16 -27.63
CA THR A 50 3.03 15.68 -26.53
C THR A 50 2.61 17.09 -26.10
N ARG A 51 2.37 17.30 -24.79
CA ARG A 51 2.05 18.64 -24.22
C ARG A 51 3.27 19.50 -23.90
N ILE A 52 4.47 19.07 -24.30
CA ILE A 52 5.71 19.80 -24.00
C ILE A 52 5.72 21.14 -24.72
N LYS A 53 6.04 22.20 -23.97
CA LYS A 53 6.21 23.56 -24.46
C LYS A 53 7.67 23.81 -24.86
N LEU A 54 7.86 24.72 -25.83
CA LEU A 54 9.18 25.09 -26.35
C LEU A 54 10.22 25.45 -25.26
N PRO A 55 9.91 26.23 -24.20
CA PRO A 55 10.91 26.57 -23.17
C PRO A 55 11.42 25.35 -22.39
N VAL A 56 10.54 24.36 -22.18
CA VAL A 56 10.90 23.10 -21.51
C VAL A 56 11.76 22.24 -22.42
N PHE A 57 11.40 22.14 -23.70
CA PHE A 57 12.19 21.44 -24.71
C PHE A 57 13.59 22.06 -24.86
N ALA A 58 13.67 23.39 -25.04
CA ALA A 58 14.93 24.12 -25.19
C ALA A 58 15.88 23.90 -24.01
N ARG A 59 15.36 23.85 -22.79
CA ARG A 59 16.14 23.55 -21.58
C ARG A 59 16.74 22.15 -21.63
N VAL A 60 15.92 21.14 -21.95
CA VAL A 60 16.39 19.75 -22.05
C VAL A 60 17.40 19.59 -23.19
N TYR A 61 17.10 20.18 -24.36
CA TYR A 61 17.99 20.18 -25.53
C TYR A 61 19.35 20.79 -25.21
N LYS A 62 19.39 21.95 -24.54
CA LYS A 62 20.63 22.61 -24.13
C LYS A 62 21.43 21.77 -23.14
N LEU A 63 20.76 21.11 -22.19
CA LEU A 63 21.41 20.20 -21.24
C LEU A 63 21.98 18.95 -21.93
N LEU A 64 21.25 18.37 -22.88
CA LEU A 64 21.72 17.21 -23.65
C LEU A 64 22.95 17.55 -24.50
N LYS A 65 22.93 18.71 -25.16
CA LYS A 65 24.00 19.19 -26.05
C LYS A 65 25.27 19.60 -25.29
N ASN A 66 25.12 20.27 -24.15
CA ASN A 66 26.25 20.93 -23.46
C ASN A 66 26.76 20.18 -22.22
N SER A 67 26.20 19.03 -21.87
CA SER A 67 26.62 18.27 -20.68
C SER A 67 26.78 16.79 -20.97
N LYS A 68 27.76 16.15 -20.33
CA LYS A 68 27.90 14.67 -20.26
C LYS A 68 27.02 14.04 -19.16
N GLN A 69 25.91 14.69 -18.82
CA GLN A 69 24.96 14.15 -17.83
C GLN A 69 24.07 13.08 -18.47
N GLY A 70 23.78 12.00 -17.76
CA GLY A 70 22.78 11.03 -18.22
C GLY A 70 21.35 11.43 -17.88
N VAL A 71 20.42 10.57 -18.29
CA VAL A 71 18.97 10.87 -18.31
C VAL A 71 18.46 11.22 -16.92
N THR A 72 18.96 10.57 -15.88
CA THR A 72 18.50 10.77 -14.49
C THR A 72 18.85 12.15 -13.96
N ALA A 73 20.07 12.64 -14.25
CA ALA A 73 20.51 13.97 -13.83
C ALA A 73 19.74 15.07 -14.57
N ILE A 74 19.60 14.93 -15.89
CA ILE A 74 18.84 15.88 -16.71
C ILE A 74 17.37 15.91 -16.30
N LYS A 75 16.75 14.75 -16.00
CA LYS A 75 15.39 14.67 -15.43
C LYS A 75 15.25 15.52 -14.18
N ARG A 76 16.18 15.40 -13.23
CA ARG A 76 16.15 16.16 -11.95
C ARG A 76 16.27 17.66 -12.20
N GLN A 77 17.17 18.08 -13.08
CA GLN A 77 17.42 19.50 -13.36
C GLN A 77 16.33 20.17 -14.21
N SER A 78 15.73 19.42 -15.12
CA SER A 78 14.67 19.93 -16.02
C SER A 78 13.26 19.77 -15.48
N ASN A 79 13.07 18.96 -14.43
CA ASN A 79 11.77 18.51 -13.90
C ASN A 79 10.88 17.88 -14.99
N VAL A 80 11.48 17.05 -15.84
CA VAL A 80 10.83 16.37 -16.97
C VAL A 80 11.02 14.86 -16.84
N ALA A 81 10.00 14.07 -17.21
CA ALA A 81 10.08 12.62 -17.10
C ALA A 81 11.24 12.04 -17.94
N GLY A 82 11.90 10.98 -17.43
CA GLY A 82 13.10 10.44 -18.08
C GLY A 82 12.86 9.90 -19.50
N HIS A 83 11.69 9.29 -19.74
CA HIS A 83 11.30 8.83 -21.08
C HIS A 83 11.15 10.01 -22.06
N THR A 84 10.76 11.18 -21.57
CA THR A 84 10.65 12.40 -22.38
C THR A 84 12.02 12.93 -22.77
N VAL A 85 12.97 12.95 -21.83
CA VAL A 85 14.37 13.33 -22.10
C VAL A 85 14.97 12.41 -23.17
N TYR A 86 14.73 11.09 -23.06
CA TYR A 86 15.19 10.11 -24.06
C TYR A 86 14.59 10.33 -25.45
N ARG A 87 13.29 10.65 -25.53
CA ARG A 87 12.64 10.96 -26.82
C ARG A 87 13.18 12.25 -27.44
N ILE A 88 13.42 13.28 -26.64
CA ILE A 88 14.01 14.54 -27.12
C ILE A 88 15.39 14.28 -27.70
N ASP A 89 16.23 13.53 -26.99
CA ASP A 89 17.57 13.17 -27.46
C ASP A 89 17.53 12.35 -28.77
N LYS A 90 16.68 11.32 -28.83
CA LYS A 90 16.52 10.48 -30.01
C LYS A 90 16.10 11.27 -31.26
N VAL A 91 15.17 12.22 -31.12
CA VAL A 91 14.70 13.03 -32.25
C VAL A 91 15.70 14.12 -32.62
N SER A 92 16.42 14.67 -31.65
CA SER A 92 17.39 15.74 -31.89
C SER A 92 18.76 15.25 -32.35
N GLY A 93 19.06 13.95 -32.23
CA GLY A 93 20.32 13.34 -32.68
C GLY A 93 21.55 13.93 -31.99
N LEU A 94 21.38 14.53 -30.81
CA LEU A 94 22.43 15.30 -30.14
C LEU A 94 23.57 14.43 -29.60
N ARG A 95 23.32 13.14 -29.40
CA ARG A 95 24.27 12.18 -28.84
C ARG A 95 24.36 10.94 -29.70
N THR A 96 25.59 10.48 -29.94
CA THR A 96 25.83 9.22 -30.63
C THR A 96 25.57 8.01 -29.72
N LYS A 97 25.44 6.83 -30.33
CA LYS A 97 25.30 5.58 -29.58
C LYS A 97 26.50 5.34 -28.64
N GLU A 98 27.70 5.64 -29.10
CA GLU A 98 28.94 5.55 -28.32
C GLU A 98 28.94 6.50 -27.13
N GLN A 99 28.52 7.75 -27.31
CA GLN A 99 28.37 8.71 -26.21
C GLN A 99 27.34 8.24 -25.17
N TRP A 100 26.27 7.57 -25.62
CA TRP A 100 25.31 6.95 -24.71
C TRP A 100 25.88 5.78 -23.93
N GLU A 101 26.71 4.97 -24.55
CA GLU A 101 27.39 3.86 -23.90
C GLU A 101 28.46 4.36 -22.93
N GLU A 102 29.22 5.40 -23.27
CA GLU A 102 30.16 6.11 -22.37
C GLU A 102 29.41 6.71 -21.17
N ILE A 103 28.31 7.43 -21.38
CA ILE A 103 27.51 8.00 -20.29
C ILE A 103 26.88 6.91 -19.42
N LYS A 104 26.39 5.81 -20.01
CA LYS A 104 25.89 4.65 -19.26
C LYS A 104 27.00 3.96 -18.48
N ALA A 105 28.21 3.85 -19.03
CA ALA A 105 29.37 3.29 -18.35
C ALA A 105 29.82 4.19 -17.20
N LEU A 106 29.81 5.52 -17.39
CA LEU A 106 30.06 6.51 -16.35
C LEU A 106 28.96 6.52 -15.26
N GLU A 107 27.69 6.31 -15.63
CA GLU A 107 26.59 6.18 -14.67
C GLU A 107 26.62 4.84 -13.92
N LYS A 108 27.03 3.75 -14.58
CA LYS A 108 27.31 2.46 -13.94
C LYS A 108 28.53 2.53 -13.02
N GLY A 109 29.58 3.25 -13.41
CA GLY A 109 30.78 3.52 -12.61
C GLY A 109 30.55 4.50 -11.45
N LYS A 110 29.51 5.34 -11.53
CA LYS A 110 29.00 6.17 -10.41
C LYS A 110 28.04 5.41 -9.49
N GLY A 111 27.77 4.14 -9.75
CA GLY A 111 27.38 3.21 -8.70
C GLY A 111 28.58 2.99 -7.79
N ARG A 112 28.97 4.00 -6.98
CA ARG A 112 29.93 3.80 -5.89
C ARG A 112 29.50 2.53 -5.18
N ARG A 113 30.43 1.58 -5.02
CA ARG A 113 30.13 0.42 -4.19
C ARG A 113 29.70 0.99 -2.85
N ILE A 114 28.72 0.39 -2.19
CA ILE A 114 28.39 0.80 -0.82
C ILE A 114 29.66 0.75 0.06
N GLU A 115 30.59 -0.16 -0.27
CA GLU A 115 31.96 -0.24 0.25
C GLU A 115 32.74 1.09 0.19
N ASP A 116 32.49 1.97 -0.80
CA ASP A 116 33.21 3.23 -0.98
C ASP A 116 32.51 4.43 -0.29
N LEU A 117 31.33 4.20 0.31
CA LEU A 117 30.51 5.23 0.97
C LEU A 117 30.53 5.13 2.50
N PHE A 118 31.09 4.04 3.04
CA PHE A 118 31.13 3.75 4.48
C PHE A 118 32.52 3.20 4.84
N ASP A 119 32.98 3.42 6.07
CA ASP A 119 34.19 2.77 6.57
C ASP A 119 34.10 1.25 6.34
N GLY A 120 35.11 0.67 5.69
CA GLY A 120 35.13 -0.77 5.35
C GLY A 120 34.89 -1.67 6.57
N ALA A 121 35.28 -1.21 7.76
CA ALA A 121 35.01 -1.86 9.04
C ALA A 121 33.51 -1.93 9.38
N ILE A 122 32.77 -0.81 9.25
CA ILE A 122 31.32 -0.75 9.49
C ILE A 122 30.58 -1.67 8.50
N PHE A 123 31.05 -1.72 7.26
CA PHE A 123 30.44 -2.55 6.23
C PHE A 123 30.60 -4.05 6.50
N GLU A 124 31.81 -4.50 6.83
CA GLU A 124 32.04 -5.90 7.21
C GLU A 124 31.33 -6.26 8.53
N GLU A 125 31.22 -5.32 9.47
CA GLU A 125 30.43 -5.50 10.68
C GLU A 125 28.94 -5.71 10.37
N ILE A 126 28.33 -4.87 9.54
CA ILE A 126 26.94 -5.03 9.09
C ILE A 126 26.75 -6.39 8.41
N LYS A 127 27.68 -6.78 7.53
CA LYS A 127 27.63 -8.05 6.80
C LYS A 127 27.75 -9.26 7.74
N ASN A 128 28.63 -9.20 8.74
CA ASN A 128 28.76 -10.23 9.77
C ASN A 128 27.51 -10.31 10.65
N LEU A 129 26.96 -9.18 11.08
CA LEU A 129 25.72 -9.12 11.85
C LEU A 129 24.54 -9.67 11.02
N LEU A 130 24.47 -9.38 9.72
CA LEU A 130 23.45 -9.90 8.82
C LEU A 130 23.51 -11.43 8.66
N LYS A 131 24.72 -12.01 8.62
CA LYS A 131 24.94 -13.46 8.48
C LYS A 131 24.73 -14.23 9.78
N ASN A 132 25.27 -13.72 10.89
CA ASN A 132 25.46 -14.51 12.11
C ASN A 132 24.45 -14.21 13.22
N THR A 133 23.61 -13.18 13.05
CA THR A 133 22.61 -12.81 14.08
C THR A 133 21.18 -12.90 13.57
N ARG A 134 20.22 -12.87 14.51
CA ARG A 134 18.77 -12.77 14.24
C ARG A 134 18.22 -11.35 14.42
N LEU A 135 19.11 -10.36 14.59
CA LEU A 135 18.74 -8.96 14.82
C LEU A 135 18.00 -8.38 13.60
N SER A 136 17.05 -7.49 13.81
CA SER A 136 16.42 -6.69 12.77
C SER A 136 17.39 -5.68 12.15
N TYR A 137 17.08 -5.14 10.98
CA TYR A 137 17.92 -4.10 10.36
C TYR A 137 18.02 -2.82 11.19
N SER A 138 17.03 -2.51 12.03
CA SER A 138 17.15 -1.39 12.98
C SER A 138 18.17 -1.70 14.07
N GLU A 139 18.12 -2.89 14.67
CA GLU A 139 19.07 -3.27 15.73
C GLU A 139 20.50 -3.42 15.20
N ILE A 140 20.67 -3.88 13.95
CA ILE A 140 21.98 -3.89 13.28
C ILE A 140 22.45 -2.47 12.98
N ALA A 141 21.54 -1.59 12.57
CA ALA A 141 21.88 -0.21 12.32
C ALA A 141 22.35 0.49 13.59
N ASP A 142 21.64 0.27 14.71
CA ASP A 142 22.00 0.83 16.01
C ASP A 142 23.35 0.26 16.51
N LYS A 143 23.59 -1.05 16.34
CA LYS A 143 24.88 -1.67 16.73
C LYS A 143 26.05 -1.22 15.88
N ALA A 144 25.88 -1.14 14.57
CA ALA A 144 26.93 -0.72 13.65
C ALA A 144 27.01 0.82 13.49
N GLY A 145 26.34 1.59 14.35
CA GLY A 145 26.37 3.05 14.33
C GLY A 145 25.91 3.67 12.99
N THR A 146 24.97 3.04 12.29
CA THR A 146 24.54 3.42 10.94
C THR A 146 23.02 3.60 10.84
N HIS A 147 22.51 3.81 9.63
CA HIS A 147 21.08 3.90 9.36
C HIS A 147 20.53 2.62 8.72
N ARG A 148 19.30 2.27 9.10
CA ARG A 148 18.57 1.12 8.58
C ARG A 148 18.56 0.97 7.03
N PRO A 149 18.43 2.05 6.22
CA PRO A 149 18.51 1.94 4.77
C PRO A 149 19.87 1.43 4.26
N VAL A 150 20.95 1.68 5.00
CA VAL A 150 22.31 1.21 4.67
C VAL A 150 22.37 -0.30 4.84
N VAL A 151 21.93 -0.81 6.00
CA VAL A 151 21.83 -2.25 6.28
C VAL A 151 21.00 -2.97 5.23
N ALA A 152 19.87 -2.40 4.82
CA ALA A 152 19.02 -2.97 3.78
C ALA A 152 19.71 -3.07 2.42
N LYS A 153 20.49 -2.04 2.05
CA LYS A 153 21.25 -2.06 0.80
C LYS A 153 22.38 -3.09 0.83
N VAL A 154 23.07 -3.26 1.97
CA VAL A 154 24.09 -4.31 2.15
C VAL A 154 23.46 -5.69 1.99
N ALA A 155 22.34 -5.95 2.68
CA ALA A 155 21.66 -7.24 2.61
C ALA A 155 21.23 -7.61 1.18
N ASN A 156 20.60 -6.68 0.46
CA ASN A 156 20.19 -6.90 -0.93
C ASN A 156 21.36 -7.17 -1.87
N ARG A 157 22.50 -6.51 -1.65
CA ARG A 157 23.66 -6.64 -2.55
C ARG A 157 24.37 -7.99 -2.43
N TYR A 158 24.39 -8.58 -1.24
CA TYR A 158 25.01 -9.89 -0.99
C TYR A 158 23.99 -11.03 -0.95
N ASN A 159 22.78 -10.78 -1.43
CA ASN A 159 21.68 -11.75 -1.41
C ASN A 159 21.48 -12.39 -0.01
N LEU A 160 21.66 -11.58 1.05
CA LEU A 160 21.45 -12.00 2.43
C LEU A 160 19.97 -11.88 2.77
N ARG A 161 19.55 -12.61 3.81
CA ARG A 161 18.15 -12.67 4.23
C ARG A 161 17.54 -11.29 4.36
N SER A 162 16.39 -11.11 3.74
CA SER A 162 15.63 -9.87 3.76
C SER A 162 15.12 -9.55 5.18
N GLU A 163 14.85 -8.28 5.47
CA GLU A 163 14.25 -7.85 6.74
C GLU A 163 12.98 -8.64 7.07
N LYS A 164 12.20 -9.02 6.04
CA LYS A 164 10.97 -9.80 6.20
C LYS A 164 11.24 -11.22 6.66
N GLU A 165 12.24 -11.88 6.08
CA GLU A 165 12.65 -13.25 6.45
C GLU A 165 13.29 -13.27 7.83
N ARG A 166 14.12 -12.28 8.16
CA ARG A 166 14.76 -12.18 9.48
C ARG A 166 13.74 -11.90 10.57
N LYS A 167 12.78 -11.00 10.31
CA LYS A 167 11.64 -10.81 11.21
C LYS A 167 10.82 -12.06 11.37
N LYS A 168 10.54 -12.81 10.29
CA LYS A 168 9.82 -14.09 10.36
C LYS A 168 10.55 -15.07 11.30
N ILE A 169 11.86 -15.25 11.15
CA ILE A 169 12.67 -16.13 12.00
C ILE A 169 12.70 -15.65 13.46
N GLN A 170 12.82 -14.34 13.68
CA GLN A 170 12.78 -13.75 15.02
C GLN A 170 11.40 -13.97 15.68
N TYR A 171 10.32 -13.77 14.93
CA TYR A 171 8.96 -14.04 15.39
C TYR A 171 8.75 -15.52 15.70
N GLU A 172 9.20 -16.43 14.83
CA GLU A 172 9.10 -17.87 15.07
C GLU A 172 9.89 -18.30 16.31
N SER A 173 11.10 -17.75 16.51
CA SER A 173 11.91 -18.03 17.70
C SER A 173 11.31 -17.47 18.98
N THR A 174 10.68 -16.28 18.91
CA THR A 174 10.05 -15.63 20.07
C THR A 174 8.73 -16.30 20.41
N ALA A 175 7.92 -16.61 19.39
CA ALA A 175 6.70 -17.39 19.53
C ALA A 175 6.99 -18.77 20.11
N LYS A 176 8.08 -19.44 19.70
CA LYS A 176 8.49 -20.73 20.29
C LYS A 176 8.86 -20.61 21.77
N LYS A 177 9.50 -19.52 22.20
CA LYS A 177 9.80 -19.25 23.63
C LYS A 177 8.54 -18.95 24.44
N LEU A 178 7.58 -18.23 23.85
CA LEU A 178 6.32 -17.86 24.49
C LEU A 178 5.30 -19.00 24.54
N ARG A 179 5.33 -19.92 23.58
CA ARG A 179 4.48 -21.12 23.53
C ARG A 179 4.64 -22.03 24.75
N ASN A 180 5.81 -21.95 25.40
CA ASN A 180 6.18 -22.75 26.57
C ASN A 180 6.30 -21.89 27.84
N ALA A 181 5.92 -20.61 27.80
CA ALA A 181 5.98 -19.73 28.97
C ALA A 181 4.72 -19.90 29.85
N PRO A 182 4.86 -19.83 31.19
CA PRO A 182 3.70 -19.83 32.08
C PRO A 182 2.77 -18.64 31.77
N GLN A 183 1.46 -18.83 31.95
CA GLN A 183 0.43 -17.84 31.62
C GLN A 183 0.66 -16.47 32.31
N GLU A 184 1.10 -16.49 33.56
CA GLU A 184 1.42 -15.29 34.35
C GLU A 184 2.55 -14.46 33.72
N LYS A 185 3.57 -15.11 33.15
CA LYS A 185 4.68 -14.45 32.45
C LYS A 185 4.23 -13.81 31.13
N ILE A 186 3.23 -14.39 30.47
CA ILE A 186 2.62 -13.83 29.25
C ILE A 186 1.77 -12.60 29.61
N GLU A 187 0.98 -12.68 30.67
CA GLU A 187 0.18 -11.56 31.18
C GLU A 187 1.07 -10.41 31.67
N GLU A 188 2.17 -10.70 32.37
CA GLU A 188 3.18 -9.74 32.81
C GLU A 188 3.89 -9.06 31.63
N LEU A 189 4.33 -9.81 30.61
CA LEU A 189 4.97 -9.28 29.41
C LEU A 189 4.01 -8.40 28.57
N LEU A 190 2.73 -8.73 28.57
CA LEU A 190 1.70 -7.89 27.98
C LEU A 190 1.53 -6.61 28.83
N LEU A 191 1.30 -6.72 30.15
CA LEU A 191 1.04 -5.61 31.06
C LEU A 191 2.20 -4.61 31.20
N LYS A 192 3.46 -5.07 31.22
CA LYS A 192 4.65 -4.22 31.40
C LYS A 192 4.93 -3.29 30.22
N LYS A 193 4.16 -3.37 29.11
CA LYS A 193 4.36 -2.56 27.89
C LYS A 193 5.81 -2.61 27.37
N GLU A 194 6.61 -3.60 27.74
CA GLU A 194 7.99 -3.74 27.25
C GLU A 194 7.95 -3.93 25.74
N ARG A 195 8.47 -2.93 25.03
CA ARG A 195 8.47 -2.84 23.57
C ARG A 195 9.15 -4.08 22.97
N PHE A 196 8.40 -5.12 22.70
CA PHE A 196 8.84 -6.17 21.79
C PHE A 196 8.96 -5.55 20.39
N ASN A 197 10.19 -5.37 19.92
CA ASN A 197 10.54 -4.82 18.60
C ASN A 197 10.06 -3.38 18.33
N GLY A 198 10.12 -2.49 19.32
CA GLY A 198 9.69 -1.09 19.14
C GLY A 198 8.19 -0.93 18.87
N ARG A 199 7.40 -1.98 19.14
CA ARG A 199 5.95 -2.04 18.92
C ARG A 199 5.29 -2.78 20.08
N THR A 200 5.20 -2.14 21.23
CA THR A 200 4.12 -2.46 22.17
C THR A 200 2.97 -1.54 21.89
N ASP A 201 1.87 -2.11 21.44
CA ASP A 201 0.62 -1.40 21.34
C ASP A 201 -0.50 -2.43 21.54
N PHE A 202 -1.25 -2.28 22.63
CA PHE A 202 -2.55 -2.92 22.84
C PHE A 202 -3.62 -2.49 21.81
N SER A 203 -3.20 -1.75 20.76
CA SER A 203 -3.99 -1.39 19.60
C SER A 203 -4.05 -2.51 18.55
N HIS A 204 -3.35 -3.63 18.71
CA HIS A 204 -3.40 -4.75 17.78
C HIS A 204 -4.73 -5.53 17.85
N SER A 205 -5.22 -6.01 16.70
CA SER A 205 -6.40 -6.87 16.67
C SER A 205 -6.11 -8.18 17.41
N LEU A 206 -7.13 -8.84 17.98
CA LEU A 206 -7.02 -10.20 18.55
C LEU A 206 -6.25 -11.17 17.64
N SER A 207 -6.36 -10.96 16.33
CA SER A 207 -5.66 -11.73 15.31
C SER A 207 -4.16 -11.50 15.28
N ASP A 208 -3.71 -10.29 15.55
CA ASP A 208 -2.29 -9.92 15.53
C ASP A 208 -1.61 -10.34 16.83
N VAL A 209 -2.31 -10.21 17.96
CA VAL A 209 -1.83 -10.71 19.27
C VAL A 209 -1.74 -12.24 19.24
N ALA A 210 -2.77 -12.94 18.75
CA ALA A 210 -2.73 -14.38 18.53
C ALA A 210 -1.60 -14.83 17.60
N ARG A 211 -1.36 -14.06 16.51
CA ARG A 211 -0.26 -14.33 15.57
C ARG A 211 1.13 -14.08 16.20
N MET A 212 1.28 -13.05 17.02
CA MET A 212 2.55 -12.70 17.68
C MET A 212 2.90 -13.70 18.78
N LEU A 213 1.90 -14.19 19.51
CA LEU A 213 2.09 -15.13 20.62
C LEU A 213 2.01 -16.61 20.17
N GLY A 214 1.66 -16.88 18.92
CA GLY A 214 1.53 -18.25 18.39
C GLY A 214 0.33 -19.03 18.95
N PHE A 215 -0.65 -18.34 19.51
CA PHE A 215 -1.88 -18.91 20.09
C PHE A 215 -3.04 -18.87 19.09
N SER A 216 -4.08 -19.67 19.35
CA SER A 216 -5.35 -19.56 18.65
C SER A 216 -6.07 -18.27 19.08
N LYS A 217 -6.91 -17.69 18.20
CA LYS A 217 -7.68 -16.47 18.52
C LYS A 217 -8.56 -16.63 19.77
N SER A 218 -9.10 -17.83 20.00
CA SER A 218 -9.94 -18.13 21.15
C SER A 218 -9.16 -18.09 22.47
N SER A 219 -7.94 -18.62 22.50
CA SER A 219 -7.07 -18.58 23.69
C SER A 219 -6.64 -17.16 24.06
N VAL A 220 -6.48 -16.27 23.06
CA VAL A 220 -6.11 -14.85 23.29
C VAL A 220 -7.31 -13.97 23.63
N SER A 221 -8.53 -14.40 23.28
CA SER A 221 -9.76 -13.67 23.54
C SER A 221 -9.97 -13.37 25.02
N ASN A 222 -9.73 -14.36 25.89
CA ASN A 222 -9.92 -14.23 27.34
C ASN A 222 -8.85 -13.37 28.03
N VAL A 223 -7.63 -13.32 27.49
CA VAL A 223 -6.55 -12.47 28.01
C VAL A 223 -6.77 -11.02 27.57
N VAL A 224 -7.14 -10.82 26.31
CA VAL A 224 -7.39 -9.48 25.76
C VAL A 224 -8.67 -8.86 26.33
N SER A 225 -9.73 -9.63 26.63
CA SER A 225 -10.93 -9.10 27.28
C SER A 225 -10.62 -8.53 28.65
N ARG A 226 -9.86 -9.23 29.50
CA ARG A 226 -9.42 -8.74 30.83
C ARG A 226 -8.51 -7.51 30.75
N LEU A 227 -7.80 -7.34 29.64
CA LEU A 227 -6.92 -6.18 29.39
C LEU A 227 -7.66 -4.98 28.79
N GLN A 228 -8.87 -5.16 28.24
CA GLN A 228 -9.68 -4.03 27.76
C GLN A 228 -10.09 -3.10 28.91
N ASP A 229 -10.36 -3.68 30.09
CA ASP A 229 -10.72 -2.93 31.30
C ASP A 229 -9.54 -2.14 31.89
N LYS A 230 -8.31 -2.41 31.42
CA LYS A 230 -7.07 -1.74 31.86
C LYS A 230 -6.51 -0.75 30.82
N ARG A 231 -7.32 -0.33 29.84
CA ARG A 231 -6.89 0.63 28.80
C ARG A 231 -6.63 2.01 29.39
N THR A 232 -5.54 2.65 28.96
CA THR A 232 -5.25 4.06 29.31
C THR A 232 -6.01 5.02 28.39
N GLU A 233 -6.21 6.27 28.80
CA GLU A 233 -6.88 7.30 27.99
C GLU A 233 -6.21 7.52 26.62
N ALA A 234 -4.89 7.42 26.55
CA ALA A 234 -4.12 7.51 25.30
C ALA A 234 -4.43 6.35 24.33
N ASP A 235 -4.68 5.15 24.86
CA ASP A 235 -5.09 3.97 24.07
C ASP A 235 -6.49 4.17 23.50
N ASN A 236 -7.41 4.69 24.32
CA ASN A 236 -8.77 5.03 23.91
C ASN A 236 -8.78 6.12 22.83
N TYR A 237 -7.92 7.14 22.95
CA TYR A 237 -7.76 8.19 21.94
C TYR A 237 -7.26 7.65 20.59
N ARG A 238 -6.28 6.75 20.59
CA ARG A 238 -5.76 6.13 19.36
C ARG A 238 -6.75 5.17 18.70
N VAL A 239 -7.47 4.36 19.49
CA VAL A 239 -8.59 3.53 18.98
C VAL A 239 -9.67 4.43 18.37
N GLY A 240 -10.00 5.54 19.04
CA GLY A 240 -10.86 6.58 18.50
C GLY A 240 -10.38 7.10 17.14
N ASN A 241 -9.09 7.40 16.99
CA ASN A 241 -8.51 7.84 15.73
C ASN A 241 -8.50 6.77 14.63
N ARG A 242 -8.28 5.49 14.97
CA ARG A 242 -8.39 4.39 13.99
C ARG A 242 -9.83 4.19 13.54
N ASN A 243 -10.79 4.25 14.46
CA ASN A 243 -12.22 4.17 14.13
C ASN A 243 -12.64 5.38 13.29
N LYS A 244 -12.16 6.58 13.60
CA LYS A 244 -12.33 7.78 12.76
C LYS A 244 -11.72 7.58 11.37
N ALA A 245 -10.50 7.05 11.26
CA ALA A 245 -9.85 6.79 9.97
C ALA A 245 -10.60 5.72 9.15
N ALA A 246 -11.11 4.67 9.80
CA ALA A 246 -11.95 3.66 9.16
C ALA A 246 -13.25 4.29 8.64
N ARG A 247 -13.92 5.13 9.44
CA ARG A 247 -15.12 5.89 9.03
C ARG A 247 -14.84 6.83 7.85
N ILE A 248 -13.71 7.55 7.87
CA ILE A 248 -13.30 8.43 6.76
C ILE A 248 -13.00 7.61 5.50
N SER A 249 -12.32 6.47 5.63
CA SER A 249 -12.06 5.56 4.52
C SER A 249 -13.34 4.97 3.94
N GLU A 250 -14.32 4.67 4.80
CA GLU A 250 -15.64 4.17 4.41
C GLU A 250 -16.46 5.25 3.70
N ALA A 251 -16.40 6.51 4.17
CA ALA A 251 -17.01 7.66 3.49
C ALA A 251 -16.41 7.89 2.09
N LYS A 252 -15.10 7.67 1.92
CA LYS A 252 -14.36 7.81 0.65
C LYS A 252 -14.42 6.56 -0.25
N SER A 253 -15.14 5.51 0.16
CA SER A 253 -15.21 4.27 -0.64
C SER A 253 -15.96 4.49 -1.96
N SER A 254 -15.48 3.84 -3.03
CA SER A 254 -16.12 3.96 -4.34
C SER A 254 -17.51 3.30 -4.34
N PRO A 255 -18.45 3.75 -5.20
CA PRO A 255 -19.77 3.11 -5.34
C PRO A 255 -19.68 1.60 -5.58
N THR A 256 -18.75 1.16 -6.41
CA THR A 256 -18.48 -0.27 -6.68
C THR A 256 -18.05 -1.03 -5.43
N GLN A 257 -17.22 -0.42 -4.58
CA GLN A 257 -16.76 -1.05 -3.34
C GLN A 257 -17.91 -1.16 -2.33
N LYS A 258 -18.77 -0.13 -2.23
CA LYS A 258 -19.99 -0.18 -1.43
C LYS A 258 -20.91 -1.30 -1.91
N LYS A 259 -21.13 -1.41 -3.23
CA LYS A 259 -21.94 -2.48 -3.82
C LYS A 259 -21.35 -3.87 -3.56
N ALA A 260 -20.04 -4.02 -3.61
CA ALA A 260 -19.37 -5.30 -3.29
C ALA A 260 -19.65 -5.73 -1.83
N ARG A 261 -19.56 -4.78 -0.89
CA ARG A 261 -19.87 -5.04 0.51
C ARG A 261 -21.35 -5.37 0.73
N GLU A 262 -22.25 -4.63 0.10
CA GLU A 262 -23.69 -4.89 0.14
C GLU A 262 -23.98 -6.32 -0.33
N LEU A 263 -23.55 -6.69 -1.53
CA LEU A 263 -23.76 -8.03 -2.10
C LEU A 263 -23.21 -9.13 -1.18
N MET A 264 -22.01 -8.96 -0.63
CA MET A 264 -21.44 -9.95 0.29
C MET A 264 -22.18 -10.04 1.62
N SER A 265 -22.68 -8.92 2.13
CA SER A 265 -23.36 -8.83 3.40
C SER A 265 -24.74 -9.49 3.36
N THR A 266 -25.47 -9.31 2.25
CA THR A 266 -26.88 -9.69 2.14
C THR A 266 -27.14 -10.93 1.29
N THR A 267 -26.16 -11.38 0.51
CA THR A 267 -26.34 -12.53 -0.40
C THR A 267 -25.30 -13.63 -0.21
N LEU A 268 -25.68 -14.86 -0.57
CA LEU A 268 -24.81 -16.03 -0.62
C LEU A 268 -24.04 -16.16 -1.94
N MET A 269 -23.94 -15.09 -2.75
CA MET A 269 -23.24 -15.14 -4.04
C MET A 269 -21.76 -15.51 -3.90
N GLY A 270 -21.26 -16.37 -4.78
CA GLY A 270 -19.84 -16.66 -4.90
C GLY A 270 -19.05 -15.47 -5.43
N SER A 271 -17.72 -15.56 -5.38
CA SER A 271 -16.86 -14.48 -5.88
C SER A 271 -17.08 -14.23 -7.38
N ASN A 272 -17.35 -15.26 -8.17
CA ASN A 272 -17.54 -15.12 -9.62
C ASN A 272 -18.82 -14.33 -9.92
N GLU A 273 -19.91 -14.67 -9.25
CA GLU A 273 -21.21 -14.03 -9.41
C GLU A 273 -21.18 -12.59 -8.89
N ILE A 274 -20.47 -12.34 -7.78
CA ILE A 274 -20.23 -10.97 -7.30
C ILE A 274 -19.44 -10.16 -8.34
N VAL A 275 -18.40 -10.72 -8.96
CA VAL A 275 -17.67 -10.01 -10.03
C VAL A 275 -18.61 -9.65 -11.18
N THR A 276 -19.45 -10.57 -11.63
CA THR A 276 -20.43 -10.31 -12.71
C THR A 276 -21.36 -9.16 -12.35
N GLN A 277 -21.96 -9.19 -11.15
CA GLN A 277 -22.84 -8.13 -10.66
C GLN A 277 -22.14 -6.77 -10.53
N LEU A 278 -20.87 -6.77 -10.11
CA LEU A 278 -20.08 -5.54 -10.05
C LEU A 278 -19.74 -4.98 -11.43
N ARG A 279 -19.52 -5.84 -12.43
CA ARG A 279 -19.31 -5.41 -13.82
C ARG A 279 -20.57 -4.80 -14.41
N GLU A 280 -21.73 -5.43 -14.21
CA GLU A 280 -23.02 -4.90 -14.63
C GLU A 280 -23.29 -3.54 -13.97
N PHE A 281 -23.04 -3.44 -12.67
CA PHE A 281 -23.17 -2.20 -11.92
C PHE A 281 -22.23 -1.10 -12.45
N ASP A 282 -20.95 -1.40 -12.68
CA ASP A 282 -20.00 -0.42 -13.22
C ASP A 282 -20.36 -0.03 -14.66
N LEU A 283 -20.76 -0.98 -15.50
CA LEU A 283 -21.23 -0.66 -16.85
C LEU A 283 -22.42 0.31 -16.81
N LYS A 284 -23.38 0.09 -15.90
CA LYS A 284 -24.56 0.95 -15.73
C LYS A 284 -24.23 2.31 -15.11
N THR A 285 -23.27 2.39 -14.19
CA THR A 285 -23.02 3.62 -13.40
C THR A 285 -21.93 4.50 -13.98
N ILE A 286 -20.88 3.92 -14.56
CA ILE A 286 -19.72 4.66 -15.08
C ILE A 286 -19.49 4.43 -16.58
N GLY A 287 -20.37 3.66 -17.25
CA GLY A 287 -20.31 3.43 -18.69
C GLY A 287 -19.15 2.55 -19.16
N ARG A 288 -18.39 1.94 -18.24
CA ARG A 288 -17.24 1.10 -18.58
C ARG A 288 -16.92 0.06 -17.52
N VAL A 289 -16.37 -1.06 -17.98
CA VAL A 289 -15.93 -2.17 -17.12
C VAL A 289 -14.45 -2.00 -16.74
N LYS A 290 -14.13 -2.21 -15.45
CA LYS A 290 -12.76 -2.19 -14.93
C LYS A 290 -12.04 -3.54 -15.12
N GLY A 291 -10.71 -3.54 -14.94
CA GLY A 291 -9.91 -4.78 -14.91
C GLY A 291 -10.29 -5.71 -13.73
N ASN A 292 -10.11 -7.01 -13.92
CA ASN A 292 -10.44 -8.03 -12.90
C ASN A 292 -9.65 -7.89 -11.60
N ASP A 293 -8.43 -7.37 -11.67
CA ASP A 293 -7.59 -7.09 -10.51
C ASP A 293 -8.22 -6.04 -9.58
N ILE A 294 -8.97 -5.09 -10.15
CA ILE A 294 -9.66 -4.04 -9.39
C ILE A 294 -10.86 -4.64 -8.65
N TYR A 295 -11.69 -5.46 -9.31
CA TYR A 295 -12.80 -6.14 -8.63
C TYR A 295 -12.31 -7.09 -7.53
N ALA A 296 -11.20 -7.79 -7.75
CA ALA A 296 -10.58 -8.62 -6.73
C ALA A 296 -10.16 -7.79 -5.49
N LYS A 297 -9.65 -6.57 -5.67
CA LYS A 297 -9.33 -5.65 -4.57
C LYS A 297 -10.59 -5.20 -3.81
N TYR A 298 -11.68 -4.88 -4.51
CA TYR A 298 -12.95 -4.52 -3.87
C TYR A 298 -13.53 -5.68 -3.08
N ILE A 299 -13.52 -6.88 -3.65
CA ILE A 299 -13.96 -8.12 -3.01
C ILE A 299 -13.12 -8.40 -1.77
N TYR A 300 -11.79 -8.29 -1.88
CA TYR A 300 -10.90 -8.48 -0.74
C TYR A 300 -11.18 -7.48 0.39
N GLY A 301 -11.35 -6.20 0.05
CA GLY A 301 -11.67 -5.14 1.01
C GLY A 301 -13.00 -5.37 1.72
N ALA A 302 -14.06 -5.69 0.96
CA ALA A 302 -15.39 -6.00 1.50
C ALA A 302 -15.36 -7.24 2.40
N ARG A 303 -14.67 -8.30 1.97
CA ARG A 303 -14.49 -9.52 2.76
C ARG A 303 -13.83 -9.21 4.10
N HIS A 304 -12.75 -8.41 4.08
CA HIS A 304 -12.03 -8.04 5.28
C HIS A 304 -12.87 -7.16 6.21
N SER A 305 -13.65 -6.21 5.68
CA SER A 305 -14.51 -5.35 6.52
C SER A 305 -15.68 -6.11 7.15
N LEU A 306 -16.15 -7.17 6.50
CA LEU A 306 -17.22 -8.04 7.02
C LEU A 306 -16.69 -9.17 7.92
N GLY A 307 -15.38 -9.27 8.13
CA GLY A 307 -14.78 -10.32 8.96
C GLY A 307 -14.82 -11.71 8.31
N LEU A 308 -15.05 -11.79 7.00
CA LEU A 308 -15.13 -13.05 6.27
C LEU A 308 -13.72 -13.65 6.06
N SER A 309 -13.51 -14.90 6.45
CA SER A 309 -12.21 -15.58 6.39
C SER A 309 -11.90 -16.09 4.97
N ARG A 310 -12.91 -16.58 4.26
CA ARG A 310 -12.82 -17.07 2.87
C ARG A 310 -14.13 -16.76 2.14
N LEU A 311 -14.04 -16.56 0.84
CA LEU A 311 -15.18 -16.41 -0.05
C LEU A 311 -15.07 -17.51 -1.12
N ALA A 312 -16.07 -18.39 -1.21
CA ALA A 312 -16.06 -19.44 -2.20
C ALA A 312 -16.23 -18.87 -3.62
N ARG A 313 -15.72 -19.59 -4.63
CA ARG A 313 -15.76 -19.12 -6.02
C ARG A 313 -17.17 -19.04 -6.60
N THR A 314 -18.01 -20.00 -6.24
CA THR A 314 -19.39 -20.13 -6.74
C THR A 314 -20.39 -20.03 -5.60
N THR A 315 -21.61 -19.61 -5.92
CA THR A 315 -22.74 -19.46 -4.99
C THR A 315 -23.04 -20.77 -4.28
N THR A 316 -23.10 -21.89 -5.01
CA THR A 316 -23.36 -23.22 -4.43
C THR A 316 -22.32 -23.60 -3.37
N ARG A 317 -21.03 -23.40 -3.66
CA ARG A 317 -19.95 -23.71 -2.70
C ARG A 317 -20.00 -22.78 -1.49
N ARG A 318 -20.39 -21.51 -1.67
CA ARG A 318 -20.57 -20.57 -0.58
C ARG A 318 -21.74 -20.98 0.32
N GLU A 319 -22.87 -21.37 -0.26
CA GLU A 319 -24.03 -21.87 0.49
C GLU A 319 -23.67 -23.11 1.31
N VAL A 320 -22.98 -24.09 0.72
CA VAL A 320 -22.52 -25.29 1.44
C VAL A 320 -21.62 -24.93 2.62
N ALA A 321 -20.62 -24.04 2.40
CA ALA A 321 -19.71 -23.62 3.46
C ALA A 321 -20.44 -22.86 4.59
N ALA A 322 -21.35 -21.94 4.24
CA ALA A 322 -22.11 -21.17 5.21
C ALA A 322 -23.08 -22.05 6.01
N ARG A 323 -23.76 -23.01 5.37
CA ARG A 323 -24.64 -23.98 6.06
C ARG A 323 -23.85 -24.90 6.97
N GLY A 324 -22.69 -25.38 6.53
CA GLY A 324 -21.79 -26.17 7.36
C GLY A 324 -21.34 -25.42 8.62
N GLU A 325 -21.00 -24.15 8.47
CA GLU A 325 -20.66 -23.27 9.60
C GLU A 325 -21.84 -23.09 10.56
N PHE A 326 -23.02 -22.78 10.03
CA PHE A 326 -24.25 -22.60 10.83
C PHE A 326 -24.61 -23.87 11.62
N ASN A 327 -24.58 -25.03 10.97
CA ASN A 327 -24.85 -26.31 11.64
C ASN A 327 -23.81 -26.62 12.73
N SER A 328 -22.53 -26.34 12.47
CA SER A 328 -21.48 -26.50 13.48
C SER A 328 -21.70 -25.62 14.70
N ILE A 329 -22.19 -24.39 14.53
CA ILE A 329 -22.57 -23.51 15.64
C ILE A 329 -23.72 -24.11 16.44
N ILE A 330 -24.77 -24.62 15.76
CA ILE A 330 -25.90 -25.26 16.45
C ILE A 330 -25.45 -26.48 17.26
N SER A 331 -24.65 -27.36 16.66
CA SER A 331 -24.11 -28.54 17.36
C SER A 331 -23.34 -28.12 18.59
N LYS A 332 -22.41 -27.16 18.46
CA LYS A 332 -21.64 -26.63 19.59
C LYS A 332 -22.53 -26.06 20.70
N LEU A 333 -23.54 -25.25 20.37
CA LEU A 333 -24.46 -24.70 21.37
C LEU A 333 -25.25 -25.80 22.08
N THR A 334 -25.63 -26.85 21.35
CA THR A 334 -26.36 -28.00 21.91
C THR A 334 -25.45 -28.82 22.83
N ASP A 335 -24.22 -29.09 22.42
CA ASP A 335 -23.22 -29.82 23.21
C ASP A 335 -22.85 -29.07 24.50
N GLU A 336 -22.79 -27.73 24.45
CA GLU A 336 -22.56 -26.85 25.61
C GLU A 336 -23.82 -26.63 26.46
N MET A 337 -24.96 -27.27 26.13
CA MET A 337 -26.27 -27.05 26.77
C MET A 337 -26.71 -25.56 26.80
N ARG A 338 -26.23 -24.75 25.85
CA ARG A 338 -26.60 -23.34 25.71
C ARG A 338 -27.86 -23.20 24.86
N PRO A 339 -28.71 -22.18 25.10
CA PRO A 339 -29.92 -21.99 24.32
C PRO A 339 -29.61 -21.64 22.86
N VAL A 340 -30.22 -22.36 21.91
CA VAL A 340 -30.09 -22.07 20.47
C VAL A 340 -31.00 -20.90 20.11
N ASN A 341 -30.46 -19.68 20.19
CA ASN A 341 -31.15 -18.44 19.82
C ASN A 341 -30.28 -17.58 18.88
N LEU A 342 -30.88 -16.57 18.26
CA LEU A 342 -30.21 -15.71 17.29
C LEU A 342 -28.97 -15.01 17.88
N GLN A 343 -29.06 -14.56 19.14
CA GLN A 343 -27.96 -13.87 19.81
C GLN A 343 -26.73 -14.78 19.95
N ASN A 344 -26.91 -16.00 20.44
CA ASN A 344 -25.82 -16.97 20.59
C ASN A 344 -25.23 -17.38 19.23
N ILE A 345 -26.05 -17.48 18.18
CA ILE A 345 -25.56 -17.75 16.82
C ILE A 345 -24.72 -16.58 16.31
N LEU A 346 -25.18 -15.35 16.51
CA LEU A 346 -24.43 -14.16 16.13
C LEU A 346 -23.12 -14.05 16.91
N GLU A 347 -23.08 -14.41 18.19
CA GLU A 347 -21.86 -14.40 19.00
C GLU A 347 -20.83 -15.45 18.59
N ASN A 348 -21.30 -16.64 18.20
CA ASN A 348 -20.42 -17.75 17.79
C ASN A 348 -20.11 -17.75 16.29
N ARG A 349 -20.67 -16.81 15.51
CA ARG A 349 -20.42 -16.71 14.08
C ARG A 349 -18.94 -16.52 13.79
N ASN A 350 -18.46 -17.26 12.81
CA ASN A 350 -17.10 -17.21 12.31
C ASN A 350 -17.09 -16.57 10.92
N GLY A 351 -15.94 -16.64 10.25
CA GLY A 351 -15.69 -15.89 9.02
C GLY A 351 -16.44 -16.39 7.77
N GLN A 352 -17.49 -17.22 7.86
CA GLN A 352 -18.33 -17.55 6.71
C GLN A 352 -19.74 -16.97 6.81
N LEU A 353 -20.22 -16.63 8.02
CA LEU A 353 -21.54 -16.06 8.25
C LEU A 353 -21.48 -14.54 8.52
N THR A 354 -22.10 -13.76 7.63
CA THR A 354 -22.43 -12.36 7.95
C THR A 354 -23.66 -12.33 8.87
N PRO A 355 -23.88 -11.24 9.65
CA PRO A 355 -25.05 -11.15 10.53
C PRO A 355 -26.39 -11.38 9.82
N GLN A 356 -26.55 -10.83 8.60
CA GLN A 356 -27.76 -11.02 7.82
C GLN A 356 -27.94 -12.47 7.36
N ILE A 357 -26.88 -13.12 6.87
CA ILE A 357 -26.95 -14.52 6.43
C ILE A 357 -27.23 -15.45 7.62
N ALA A 358 -26.61 -15.20 8.78
CA ALA A 358 -26.88 -15.95 10.00
C ALA A 358 -28.35 -15.83 10.42
N LYS A 359 -28.91 -14.61 10.33
CA LYS A 359 -30.32 -14.34 10.59
C LYS A 359 -31.23 -15.08 9.60
N ASP A 360 -30.93 -15.02 8.31
CA ASP A 360 -31.69 -15.73 7.27
C ASP A 360 -31.72 -17.25 7.54
N PHE A 361 -30.56 -17.84 7.85
CA PHE A 361 -30.46 -19.27 8.18
C PHE A 361 -31.12 -19.65 9.50
N PHE A 362 -31.11 -18.77 10.49
CA PHE A 362 -31.82 -19.02 11.73
C PHE A 362 -33.33 -19.05 11.52
N VAL A 363 -33.88 -18.12 10.73
CA VAL A 363 -35.31 -18.16 10.37
C VAL A 363 -35.63 -19.42 9.57
N GLU A 364 -34.80 -19.81 8.61
CA GLU A 364 -34.96 -21.07 7.88
C GLU A 364 -34.95 -22.28 8.83
N PHE A 365 -34.05 -22.30 9.82
CA PHE A 365 -33.98 -23.35 10.82
C PHE A 365 -35.26 -23.43 11.67
N LEU A 366 -35.79 -22.30 12.14
CA LEU A 366 -37.04 -22.26 12.91
C LEU A 366 -38.24 -22.76 12.07
N LEU A 367 -38.31 -22.35 10.80
CA LEU A 367 -39.36 -22.79 9.88
C LEU A 367 -39.29 -24.29 9.57
N ARG A 368 -38.09 -24.84 9.32
CA ARG A 368 -37.94 -26.22 8.82
C ARG A 368 -37.71 -27.28 9.89
N LYS A 369 -36.99 -26.94 10.97
CA LYS A 369 -36.58 -27.91 11.99
C LYS A 369 -37.44 -27.85 13.24
N ARG A 370 -38.06 -26.71 13.52
CA ARG A 370 -39.01 -26.56 14.63
C ARG A 370 -40.47 -26.45 14.17
N ASN A 371 -40.72 -26.43 12.86
CA ASN A 371 -42.05 -26.28 12.26
C ASN A 371 -42.85 -25.10 12.82
N LEU A 372 -42.17 -24.03 13.25
CA LEU A 372 -42.82 -22.84 13.79
C LEU A 372 -43.47 -22.05 12.65
N ASP A 373 -44.67 -21.53 12.90
CA ASP A 373 -45.31 -20.63 11.95
C ASP A 373 -44.65 -19.22 11.98
N PRO A 374 -44.84 -18.41 10.92
CA PRO A 374 -44.24 -17.08 10.86
C PRO A 374 -44.62 -16.13 12.02
N PHE A 375 -45.80 -16.27 12.62
CA PHE A 375 -46.26 -15.45 13.75
C PHE A 375 -45.50 -15.84 15.02
N GLN A 376 -45.36 -17.13 15.30
CA GLN A 376 -44.55 -17.65 16.41
C GLN A 376 -43.09 -17.19 16.31
N ILE A 377 -42.51 -17.25 15.11
CA ILE A 377 -41.14 -16.78 14.88
C ILE A 377 -41.05 -15.27 15.12
N SER A 378 -41.99 -14.49 14.57
CA SER A 378 -42.04 -13.04 14.76
C SER A 378 -42.07 -12.65 16.24
N ALA A 379 -42.91 -13.31 17.04
CA ALA A 379 -42.97 -13.12 18.48
C ALA A 379 -41.67 -13.51 19.21
N GLN A 380 -40.99 -14.58 18.76
CA GLN A 380 -39.79 -15.08 19.42
C GLN A 380 -38.52 -14.23 19.16
N ILE A 381 -38.35 -13.72 17.94
CA ILE A 381 -37.12 -13.00 17.54
C ILE A 381 -37.35 -11.52 17.17
N GLY A 382 -38.58 -11.03 17.27
CA GLY A 382 -38.91 -9.62 17.02
C GLY A 382 -38.72 -9.19 15.57
N LEU A 383 -38.95 -10.08 14.61
CA LEU A 383 -38.82 -9.78 13.18
C LEU A 383 -40.18 -9.55 12.52
N GLU A 384 -40.22 -8.66 11.52
CA GLU A 384 -41.41 -8.42 10.72
C GLU A 384 -41.91 -9.70 10.04
N GLN A 385 -43.22 -9.92 10.10
CA GLN A 385 -43.86 -11.11 9.55
C GLN A 385 -43.62 -11.22 8.03
N ASP A 386 -43.68 -10.11 7.31
CA ASP A 386 -43.45 -10.06 5.85
C ASP A 386 -42.07 -10.57 5.46
N TYR A 387 -41.04 -10.25 6.25
CA TYR A 387 -39.69 -10.76 6.03
C TYR A 387 -39.64 -12.30 6.20
N ILE A 388 -40.27 -12.84 7.25
CA ILE A 388 -40.31 -14.28 7.52
C ILE A 388 -41.11 -15.02 6.44
N ILE A 389 -42.26 -14.46 6.04
CA ILE A 389 -43.08 -14.98 4.93
C ILE A 389 -42.25 -14.98 3.63
N GLY A 390 -41.47 -13.94 3.38
CA GLY A 390 -40.53 -13.87 2.27
C GLY A 390 -39.53 -15.04 2.26
N ILE A 391 -38.98 -15.41 3.43
CA ILE A 391 -38.12 -16.58 3.56
C ILE A 391 -38.91 -17.87 3.34
N LYS A 392 -40.09 -18.04 3.96
CA LYS A 392 -40.94 -19.22 3.78
C LYS A 392 -41.28 -19.46 2.30
N ARG A 393 -41.63 -18.41 1.56
CA ARG A 393 -41.88 -18.48 0.11
C ARG A 393 -40.65 -18.89 -0.68
N LYS A 394 -39.46 -18.39 -0.33
CA LYS A 394 -38.19 -18.82 -0.95
C LYS A 394 -37.90 -20.30 -0.70
N LEU A 395 -38.23 -20.81 0.49
CA LEU A 395 -38.02 -22.22 0.84
C LEU A 395 -38.97 -23.18 0.12
N ALA A 396 -40.17 -22.72 -0.28
CA ALA A 396 -41.14 -23.50 -1.03
C ALA A 396 -40.85 -23.57 -2.54
N LYS A 397 -40.04 -22.64 -3.07
CA LYS A 397 -39.60 -22.60 -4.47
C LYS A 397 -38.31 -23.38 -4.74
N LYS A 398 -37.63 -23.83 -3.68
CA LYS A 398 -36.45 -24.71 -3.74
C LYS A 398 -36.92 -26.14 -3.51
#